data_AF-A0A4Q1K7K9-F1
#
_entry.id   AF-A0A4Q1K7K9-F1
#
_cell.length_a   1.000
_cell.length_b   1.000
_cell.length_c   1.000
_cell.angle_alpha   90.00
_cell.angle_beta   90.00
_cell.angle_gamma   90.00
#
_symmetry.space_group_name_H-M   'P 1'
#
loop_
_entity.id
_entity.type
_entity.pdbx_description
1 polymer ?
#
loop_
_entity_poly.entity_id
_entity_poly.type
_entity_poly.pdbx_seq_one_letter_code
_entity_poly.pdbx_strand_id
1 'polypeptide(L)'
;MLNNLRKKSKRVMVKAYSLTEILIVLCIIGILLLMVLPNQTSVIGQAKAIEAQAMLNQVYGLEKSHFYRHSKYSSNLEELGFEQEKTVDEGGQAVYKIEIVEASDDSFMARATAVSDLDSDGAFNTWEIDNKKMLTEVTKE
;
A
#
# COMPACT_ATOMS: atom_id res chain seq x y z
N MET A 1 61.62 49.15 5.16
CA MET A 1 60.72 48.45 6.09
C MET A 1 60.07 47.27 5.38
N LEU A 2 60.63 46.06 5.47
CA LEU A 2 59.93 44.83 5.06
C LEU A 2 60.39 43.71 6.01
N ASN A 3 59.56 43.41 7.01
CA ASN A 3 59.87 42.42 8.04
C ASN A 3 59.30 41.06 7.61
N ASN A 4 60.18 40.07 7.52
CA ASN A 4 59.90 38.75 6.98
C ASN A 4 59.40 37.83 8.11
N LEU A 5 58.08 37.74 8.31
CA LEU A 5 57.48 36.86 9.33
C LEU A 5 57.33 35.43 8.80
N ARG A 6 58.41 34.64 8.87
CA ARG A 6 58.38 33.22 8.53
C ARG A 6 57.79 32.42 9.70
N LYS A 7 56.46 32.27 9.72
CA LYS A 7 55.72 31.49 10.73
C LYS A 7 56.01 29.98 10.53
N LYS A 8 56.83 29.37 11.40
CA LYS A 8 57.04 27.91 11.42
C LYS A 8 55.75 27.21 11.87
N SER A 9 55.05 26.57 10.94
CA SER A 9 53.91 25.70 11.27
C SER A 9 54.41 24.46 12.03
N LYS A 10 53.97 24.29 13.29
CA LYS A 10 54.22 23.06 14.05
C LYS A 10 53.34 21.96 13.48
N ARG A 11 53.95 20.88 12.99
CA ARG A 11 53.20 19.66 12.59
C ARG A 11 52.65 19.02 13.86
N VAL A 12 51.34 19.17 14.08
CA VAL A 12 50.61 18.44 15.12
C VAL A 12 50.36 17.04 14.59
N MET A 13 50.94 16.02 15.23
CA MET A 13 50.63 14.63 14.93
C MET A 13 49.28 14.29 15.57
N VAL A 14 48.33 13.88 14.73
CA VAL A 14 47.03 13.36 15.13
C VAL A 14 47.08 11.83 15.16
N LYS A 15 46.40 11.22 16.12
CA LYS A 15 46.24 9.76 16.16
C LYS A 15 45.49 9.31 14.92
N ALA A 16 46.03 8.34 14.19
CA ALA A 16 45.43 7.77 13.00
C ALA A 16 44.88 6.37 13.32
N TYR A 17 43.82 5.97 12.61
CA TYR A 17 43.28 4.62 12.68
C TYR A 17 44.12 3.65 11.85
N SER A 18 44.23 2.42 12.31
CA SER A 18 44.86 1.32 11.58
C SER A 18 43.94 0.82 10.46
N LEU A 19 44.54 0.26 9.41
CA LEU A 19 43.81 -0.35 8.29
C LEU A 19 42.85 -1.45 8.77
N THR A 20 43.26 -2.23 9.77
CA THR A 20 42.48 -3.33 10.34
C THR A 20 41.27 -2.84 11.13
N GLU A 21 41.39 -1.73 11.86
CA GLU A 21 40.24 -1.12 12.56
C GLU A 21 39.18 -0.66 11.55
N ILE A 22 39.61 -0.01 10.46
CA ILE A 22 38.69 0.42 9.40
C ILE A 22 38.05 -0.79 8.69
N LEU A 23 38.80 -1.87 8.43
CA LEU A 23 38.28 -3.10 7.83
C LEU A 23 37.22 -3.78 8.70
N ILE A 24 37.44 -3.87 10.01
CA ILE A 24 36.47 -4.48 10.94
C ILE A 24 35.20 -3.63 11.01
N VAL A 25 35.32 -2.30 11.08
CA VAL A 25 34.18 -1.39 11.09
C VAL A 25 33.36 -1.52 9.79
N LEU A 26 34.01 -1.59 8.64
CA LEU A 26 33.35 -1.74 7.35
C LEU A 26 32.64 -3.11 7.22
N CYS A 27 33.24 -4.17 7.77
CA CYS A 27 32.63 -5.49 7.85
C CYS A 27 31.34 -5.48 8.71
N ILE A 28 31.38 -4.85 9.90
CA ILE A 28 30.22 -4.74 10.79
C ILE A 28 29.09 -3.93 10.12
N ILE A 29 29.42 -2.79 9.50
CA ILE A 29 28.44 -1.99 8.76
C ILE A 29 27.83 -2.79 7.61
N GLY A 30 28.62 -3.59 6.88
CA GLY A 30 28.12 -4.47 5.82
C GLY A 30 27.10 -5.50 6.31
N ILE A 31 27.37 -6.16 7.44
CA ILE A 31 26.43 -7.12 8.04
C ILE A 31 25.13 -6.43 8.48
N LEU A 32 25.23 -5.25 9.10
CA LEU A 32 24.06 -4.47 9.52
C LEU A 32 23.20 -4.04 8.34
N LEU A 33 23.80 -3.60 7.23
CA LEU A 33 23.06 -3.22 6.03
C LEU A 33 22.29 -4.39 5.41
N LEU A 34 22.86 -5.60 5.43
CA LEU A 34 22.18 -6.80 4.94
C LEU A 34 20.98 -7.20 5.82
N MET A 35 21.09 -7.03 7.13
CA MET A 35 20.00 -7.33 8.07
C MET A 35 18.89 -6.27 8.05
N VAL A 36 19.24 -5.02 7.75
CA VAL A 36 18.32 -3.88 7.79
C VAL A 36 17.41 -3.83 6.57
N LEU A 37 17.79 -4.37 5.40
CA LEU A 37 16.92 -4.37 4.22
C LEU A 37 15.65 -5.18 4.50
N PRO A 38 14.49 -4.54 4.74
CA PRO A 38 13.26 -5.25 4.97
C PRO A 38 12.70 -5.73 3.62
N ASN A 39 12.12 -6.92 3.60
CA ASN A 39 11.46 -7.47 2.44
C ASN A 39 10.17 -6.67 2.14
N GLN A 40 10.25 -5.69 1.23
CA GLN A 40 9.16 -4.74 0.92
C GLN A 40 8.01 -5.36 0.11
N THR A 41 8.11 -6.61 -0.33
CA THR A 41 7.10 -7.19 -1.22
C THR A 41 5.72 -7.29 -0.56
N SER A 42 5.65 -7.49 0.77
CA SER A 42 4.38 -7.58 1.50
C SER A 42 3.67 -6.22 1.70
N VAL A 43 4.36 -5.09 1.62
CA VAL A 43 3.70 -3.78 1.85
C VAL A 43 2.86 -3.33 0.66
N ILE A 44 3.17 -3.81 -0.55
CA ILE A 44 2.43 -3.45 -1.77
C ILE A 44 1.08 -4.17 -1.80
N GLY A 45 1.05 -5.49 -1.55
CA GLY A 45 -0.19 -6.26 -1.45
C GLY A 45 -1.09 -5.73 -0.33
N GLN A 46 -0.53 -5.39 0.83
CA GLN A 46 -1.29 -4.76 1.92
C GLN A 46 -1.87 -3.39 1.53
N ALA A 47 -1.12 -2.54 0.83
CA ALA A 47 -1.63 -1.24 0.39
C ALA A 47 -2.79 -1.39 -0.61
N LYS A 48 -2.70 -2.37 -1.52
CA LYS A 48 -3.75 -2.71 -2.48
C LYS A 48 -5.00 -3.28 -1.78
N ALA A 49 -4.82 -4.18 -0.82
CA ALA A 49 -5.92 -4.66 0.01
C ALA A 49 -6.61 -3.51 0.78
N ILE A 50 -5.86 -2.55 1.30
CA ILE A 50 -6.42 -1.36 1.98
C ILE A 50 -7.25 -0.51 1.00
N GLU A 51 -6.80 -0.36 -0.25
CA GLU A 51 -7.54 0.33 -1.31
C GLU A 51 -8.90 -0.36 -1.57
N ALA A 52 -8.90 -1.68 -1.75
CA ALA A 52 -10.12 -2.48 -1.94
C ALA A 52 -11.07 -2.34 -0.75
N GLN A 53 -10.56 -2.47 0.48
CA GLN A 53 -11.34 -2.30 1.70
C GLN A 53 -11.91 -0.88 1.83
N ALA A 54 -11.16 0.16 1.43
CA ALA A 54 -11.63 1.53 1.47
C ALA A 54 -12.82 1.74 0.51
N MET A 55 -12.71 1.26 -0.74
CA MET A 55 -13.79 1.33 -1.73
C MET A 55 -15.04 0.55 -1.29
N LEU A 56 -14.86 -0.67 -0.77
CA LEU A 56 -15.96 -1.47 -0.23
C LEU A 56 -16.65 -0.78 0.95
N ASN A 57 -15.89 -0.12 1.83
CA ASN A 57 -16.46 0.68 2.91
C ASN A 57 -17.28 1.88 2.40
N GLN A 58 -16.85 2.52 1.31
CA GLN A 58 -17.61 3.59 0.68
C GLN A 58 -18.93 3.06 0.13
N VAL A 59 -18.92 1.95 -0.61
CA VAL A 59 -20.14 1.29 -1.10
C VAL A 59 -21.07 0.93 0.05
N TYR A 60 -20.54 0.34 1.14
CA TYR A 60 -21.34 0.05 2.33
C TYR A 60 -22.03 1.31 2.90
N GLY A 61 -21.32 2.44 2.95
CA GLY A 61 -21.88 3.71 3.40
C GLY A 61 -23.00 4.22 2.48
N LEU A 62 -22.82 4.11 1.17
CA LEU A 62 -23.81 4.50 0.17
C LEU A 62 -25.04 3.60 0.23
N GLU A 63 -24.86 2.29 0.35
CA GLU A 63 -25.93 1.30 0.50
C GLU A 63 -26.76 1.56 1.75
N LYS A 64 -26.10 1.81 2.89
CA LYS A 64 -26.78 2.22 4.13
C LYS A 64 -27.60 3.50 3.92
N SER A 65 -27.04 4.49 3.25
CA SER A 65 -27.72 5.76 2.95
C SER A 65 -28.93 5.55 2.03
N HIS A 66 -28.82 4.66 1.04
CA HIS A 66 -29.89 4.31 0.13
C HIS A 66 -31.00 3.53 0.85
N PHE A 67 -30.64 2.55 1.68
CA PHE A 67 -31.58 1.83 2.52
C PHE A 67 -32.37 2.77 3.44
N TYR A 68 -31.74 3.77 4.05
CA TYR A 68 -32.46 4.75 4.88
C TYR A 68 -33.43 5.64 4.09
N ARG A 69 -33.23 5.79 2.76
CA ARG A 69 -34.10 6.61 1.89
C ARG A 69 -35.21 5.80 1.22
N HIS A 70 -34.90 4.57 0.82
CA HIS A 70 -35.76 3.75 -0.04
C HIS A 70 -36.20 2.43 0.61
N SER A 71 -35.72 2.14 1.83
CA SER A 71 -35.98 0.90 2.59
C SER A 71 -35.58 -0.39 1.87
N LYS A 72 -34.62 -0.30 0.94
CA LYS A 72 -34.07 -1.42 0.17
C LYS A 72 -32.63 -1.15 -0.22
N TYR A 73 -31.84 -2.21 -0.39
CA TYR A 73 -30.52 -2.12 -1.02
C TYR A 73 -30.64 -2.09 -2.54
N SER A 74 -29.61 -1.62 -3.23
CA SER A 74 -29.62 -1.50 -4.69
C SER A 74 -28.59 -2.44 -5.31
N SER A 75 -28.92 -3.11 -6.42
CA SER A 75 -27.91 -3.84 -7.18
C SER A 75 -27.12 -2.94 -8.14
N ASN A 76 -27.50 -1.66 -8.24
CA ASN A 76 -26.93 -0.72 -9.18
C ASN A 76 -26.08 0.35 -8.48
N LEU A 77 -24.77 0.34 -8.79
CA LEU A 77 -23.80 1.32 -8.32
C LEU A 77 -24.10 2.75 -8.77
N GLU A 78 -24.71 2.93 -9.95
CA GLU A 78 -25.11 4.25 -10.45
C GLU A 78 -26.27 4.84 -9.63
N GLU A 79 -27.23 4.00 -9.21
CA GLU A 79 -28.33 4.44 -8.33
C GLU A 79 -27.84 4.83 -6.94
N LEU A 80 -26.76 4.19 -6.48
CA LEU A 80 -26.07 4.53 -5.23
C LEU A 80 -25.26 5.83 -5.33
N GLY A 81 -25.00 6.30 -6.56
CA GLY A 81 -24.09 7.41 -6.82
C GLY A 81 -22.63 7.06 -6.56
N PHE A 82 -22.26 5.78 -6.67
CA PHE A 82 -20.87 5.36 -6.55
C PHE A 82 -20.14 5.59 -7.87
N GLU A 83 -19.26 6.59 -7.88
CA GLU A 83 -18.38 6.85 -9.02
C GLU A 83 -17.10 6.03 -8.86
N GLN A 84 -16.97 4.97 -9.66
CA GLN A 84 -15.74 4.21 -9.74
C GLN A 84 -14.68 4.99 -10.51
N GLU A 85 -13.49 5.14 -9.92
CA GLU A 85 -12.34 5.65 -10.64
C GLU A 85 -11.94 4.67 -11.75
N LYS A 86 -11.49 5.22 -12.89
CA LYS A 86 -11.09 4.40 -14.04
C LYS A 86 -10.07 3.35 -13.61
N THR A 87 -10.30 2.12 -14.04
CA THR A 87 -9.39 1.02 -13.74
C THR A 87 -8.07 1.17 -14.50
N VAL A 88 -7.03 0.48 -14.04
CA VAL A 88 -5.73 0.45 -14.73
C VAL A 88 -5.82 -0.05 -16.17
N ASP A 89 -6.78 -0.94 -16.48
CA ASP A 89 -7.04 -1.44 -17.85
C ASP A 89 -7.60 -0.33 -18.77
N GLU A 90 -8.34 0.62 -18.19
CA GLU A 90 -8.95 1.77 -18.87
C GLU A 90 -8.07 3.03 -18.84
N GLY A 91 -6.81 2.89 -18.42
CA GLY A 91 -5.84 3.99 -18.32
C GLY A 91 -6.01 4.90 -17.10
N GLY A 92 -6.71 4.42 -16.06
CA GLY A 92 -6.83 5.09 -14.77
C GLY A 92 -5.86 4.55 -13.71
N GLN A 93 -6.18 4.80 -12.44
CA GLN A 93 -5.34 4.42 -11.29
C GLN A 93 -5.92 3.30 -10.44
N ALA A 94 -7.22 2.98 -10.59
CA ALA A 94 -7.88 2.00 -9.72
C ALA A 94 -7.43 0.57 -10.05
N VAL A 95 -6.97 -0.15 -9.02
CA VAL A 95 -6.47 -1.53 -9.18
C VAL A 95 -7.59 -2.57 -9.03
N TYR A 96 -8.68 -2.20 -8.35
CA TYR A 96 -9.83 -3.08 -8.14
C TYR A 96 -11.08 -2.54 -8.83
N LYS A 97 -11.89 -3.48 -9.31
CA LYS A 97 -13.23 -3.25 -9.83
C LYS A 97 -14.26 -3.67 -8.78
N ILE A 98 -15.16 -2.76 -8.46
CA ILE A 98 -16.27 -2.98 -7.53
C ILE A 98 -17.52 -3.42 -8.29
N GLU A 99 -18.20 -4.43 -7.77
CA GLU A 99 -19.47 -4.96 -8.25
C GLU A 99 -20.38 -5.33 -7.06
N ILE A 100 -21.69 -5.25 -7.25
CA ILE A 100 -22.67 -5.71 -6.27
C ILE A 100 -23.13 -7.11 -6.70
N VAL A 101 -22.80 -8.12 -5.89
CA VAL A 101 -23.09 -9.52 -6.19
C VAL A 101 -24.53 -9.85 -5.84
N GLU A 102 -25.02 -9.29 -4.73
CA GLU A 102 -26.38 -9.50 -4.25
C GLU A 102 -26.91 -8.21 -3.63
N ALA A 103 -28.14 -7.87 -3.96
CA ALA A 103 -28.90 -6.84 -3.26
C ALA A 103 -30.34 -7.32 -3.08
N SER A 104 -30.75 -7.40 -1.83
CA SER A 104 -32.08 -7.79 -1.37
C SER A 104 -32.65 -6.66 -0.51
N ASP A 105 -33.86 -6.81 0.02
CA ASP A 105 -34.43 -5.79 0.91
C ASP A 105 -33.68 -5.73 2.26
N ASP A 106 -33.19 -6.86 2.76
CA ASP A 106 -32.55 -6.97 4.09
C ASP A 106 -31.03 -7.16 4.07
N SER A 107 -30.45 -7.55 2.92
CA SER A 107 -29.02 -7.85 2.78
C SER A 107 -28.45 -7.35 1.46
N PHE A 108 -27.15 -7.06 1.47
CA PHE A 108 -26.38 -6.84 0.27
C PHE A 108 -25.00 -7.49 0.42
N MET A 109 -24.39 -7.78 -0.72
CA MET A 109 -23.03 -8.26 -0.84
C MET A 109 -22.35 -7.49 -1.97
N ALA A 110 -21.27 -6.78 -1.65
CA ALA A 110 -20.43 -6.11 -2.64
C ALA A 110 -19.06 -6.77 -2.70
N ARG A 111 -18.50 -6.85 -3.90
CA ARG A 111 -17.22 -7.51 -4.19
C ARG A 111 -16.27 -6.55 -4.90
N ALA A 112 -15.00 -6.60 -4.52
CA ALA A 112 -13.90 -5.91 -5.17
C ALA A 112 -12.98 -6.96 -5.77
N THR A 113 -12.84 -6.94 -7.09
CA THR A 113 -12.01 -7.89 -7.85
C THR A 113 -10.81 -7.14 -8.44
N ALA A 114 -9.59 -7.63 -8.23
CA ALA A 114 -8.40 -7.04 -8.82
C ALA A 114 -8.47 -7.10 -10.37
N VAL A 115 -8.07 -6.02 -11.04
CA VAL A 115 -8.12 -5.89 -12.51
C VAL A 115 -6.86 -6.45 -13.17
N SER A 116 -5.76 -6.53 -12.42
CA SER A 116 -4.49 -7.10 -12.88
C SER A 116 -4.02 -8.16 -11.90
N ASP A 117 -3.42 -9.20 -12.46
CA ASP A 117 -2.71 -10.22 -11.72
C ASP A 117 -1.47 -9.59 -11.06
N LEU A 118 -1.44 -9.61 -9.73
CA LEU A 118 -0.50 -8.85 -8.91
C LEU A 118 0.83 -9.57 -8.72
N ASP A 119 0.82 -10.90 -8.75
CA ASP A 119 1.96 -11.78 -8.52
C ASP A 119 2.21 -12.77 -9.67
N SER A 120 1.43 -12.67 -10.76
CA SER A 120 1.50 -13.52 -11.95
C SER A 120 1.15 -14.98 -11.69
N ASP A 121 0.32 -15.27 -10.68
CA ASP A 121 -0.12 -16.63 -10.33
C ASP A 121 -1.40 -17.09 -11.06
N GLY A 122 -2.07 -16.18 -11.79
CA GLY A 122 -3.30 -16.42 -12.53
C GLY A 122 -4.59 -16.31 -11.70
N ALA A 123 -4.51 -15.93 -10.42
CA ALA A 123 -5.63 -15.66 -9.54
C ALA A 123 -5.77 -14.15 -9.26
N PHE A 124 -7.02 -13.67 -9.25
CA PHE A 124 -7.30 -12.27 -8.96
C PHE A 124 -7.74 -12.12 -7.50
N ASN A 125 -7.00 -11.31 -6.75
CA ASN A 125 -7.35 -10.99 -5.37
C ASN A 125 -8.77 -10.42 -5.30
N THR A 126 -9.58 -10.99 -4.42
CA THR A 126 -11.01 -10.70 -4.34
C THR A 126 -11.42 -10.47 -2.89
N TRP A 127 -12.01 -9.30 -2.64
CA TRP A 127 -12.55 -8.90 -1.34
C TRP A 127 -14.06 -8.78 -1.41
N GLU A 128 -14.74 -9.13 -0.33
CA GLU A 128 -16.18 -8.99 -0.19
C GLU A 128 -16.52 -8.22 1.09
N ILE A 129 -17.62 -7.46 1.02
CA ILE A 129 -18.23 -6.82 2.19
C ILE A 129 -19.73 -7.13 2.23
N ASP A 130 -20.19 -7.45 3.44
CA ASP A 130 -21.60 -7.70 3.71
C ASP A 130 -22.31 -6.50 4.37
N ASN A 131 -23.63 -6.65 4.56
CA ASN A 131 -24.48 -5.68 5.26
C ASN A 131 -24.13 -5.48 6.75
N LYS A 132 -23.26 -6.30 7.33
CA LYS A 132 -22.76 -6.18 8.72
C LYS A 132 -21.37 -5.53 8.77
N LYS A 133 -20.85 -5.06 7.63
CA LYS A 133 -19.52 -4.46 7.50
C LYS A 133 -18.39 -5.47 7.79
N MET A 134 -18.65 -6.77 7.58
CA MET A 134 -17.62 -7.79 7.63
C MET A 134 -16.89 -7.82 6.29
N LEU A 135 -15.59 -7.55 6.32
CA LEU A 135 -14.70 -7.64 5.17
C LEU A 135 -14.04 -9.02 5.14
N THR A 136 -14.27 -9.76 4.06
CA THR A 136 -13.71 -11.10 3.85
C THR A 136 -12.90 -11.15 2.58
N GLU A 137 -11.68 -11.65 2.70
CA GLU A 137 -10.83 -11.97 1.56
C GLU A 137 -11.21 -13.37 1.06
N VAL A 138 -11.79 -13.43 -0.13
CA VAL A 138 -12.29 -14.69 -0.72
C VAL A 138 -11.18 -15.44 -1.43
N THR A 139 -10.34 -14.70 -2.16
CA THR A 139 -9.20 -15.23 -2.88
C THR A 139 -7.95 -14.51 -2.39
N LYS A 140 -7.12 -15.23 -1.64
CA LYS A 140 -5.82 -14.76 -1.18
C LYS A 140 -4.77 -14.90 -2.26
N GLU A 141 -3.98 -13.85 -2.39
CA GLU A 141 -2.63 -13.84 -2.95
C GLU A 141 -1.61 -14.32 -1.89
#